data_AF-A0A1Q8JGR5-F1
#
_entry.id   AF-A0A1Q8JGR5-F1
#
_cell.length_a   1.000
_cell.length_b   1.000
_cell.length_c   1.000
_cell.angle_alpha   90.00
_cell.angle_beta   90.00
_cell.angle_gamma   90.00
#
_symmetry.space_group_name_H-M   'P 1'
#
loop_
_entity.id
_entity.type
_entity.pdbx_description
1 polymer ?
#
loop_
_entity_poly.entity_id
_entity_poly.type
_entity_poly.pdbx_seq_one_letter_code
_entity_poly.pdbx_strand_id
1 'polypeptide(L)'
;MHALPVTDRSAAPDLARGAALLLIAIANAHTFVTHRGIGVRTYPRDLSGVDAVVATVQLTLVDGRAYPLFAVLFGFGIAGLAARRTPPGARAGDDVVALVRRRGGALLAIGAIHAVLLWHGDFVAAYGLIAVLAAGLLARGTTPQLVTTAATTTALAVLLHLPVALTDAGAPSASPSLVQPDALVAMADRFGEWLFGNLLLSALALTGAAAVGVLLHRSGLLADPARHRRPLRRLAVAGIATGVLGGLPMALVAAGSWSPPTTVLLVLGPLHALTGYAAGVGYAALAGLVVARRAGRAPGRVGAALEATGQRSLSAYLAQSVAFVALFPAWTLGLGAGLPLWAAALCGTGGLGDDGAGGDVVGTHRRARPGRVAAAPPDVLPARRPGAGVAPVTGREDPAHRDEPDGRPPWQGAPGYSGVDDPDPGPGGVPPHAPLPGAPPYPPATWPDDSAPSDREPPPVARLLPRCVAASAGWVAVALLLALVTGVVSWPLRGIALVVPWGLTAVALLVPARRGAGPGGLVALAFGPFWLLHALLVGLLGW
;
A
#
# COMPACT_ATOMS: atom_id res chain seq x y z
N MET A 1 -27.40 -18.91 -3.02
CA MET A 1 -26.11 -18.24 -2.68
C MET A 1 -25.50 -18.98 -1.49
N HIS A 2 -24.69 -20.00 -1.73
CA HIS A 2 -23.90 -20.62 -0.66
C HIS A 2 -22.62 -19.81 -0.48
N ALA A 3 -22.46 -19.21 0.70
CA ALA A 3 -21.20 -18.61 1.10
C ALA A 3 -20.14 -19.73 1.13
N LEU A 4 -19.16 -19.66 0.23
CA LEU A 4 -18.03 -20.57 0.27
C LEU A 4 -17.29 -20.40 1.60
N PRO A 5 -16.78 -21.49 2.21
CA PRO A 5 -16.10 -21.45 3.50
C PRO A 5 -14.89 -20.50 3.47
N VAL A 6 -14.62 -19.83 4.58
CA VAL A 6 -13.48 -18.90 4.82
C VAL A 6 -12.14 -19.66 4.94
N THR A 7 -11.95 -20.76 4.21
CA THR A 7 -10.84 -21.70 4.41
C THR A 7 -9.59 -21.37 3.59
N ASP A 8 -9.63 -20.34 2.72
CA ASP A 8 -8.55 -20.01 1.78
C ASP A 8 -7.97 -18.59 1.99
N ARG A 9 -7.87 -18.15 3.25
CA ARG A 9 -7.14 -16.93 3.62
C ARG A 9 -5.71 -17.26 4.02
N SER A 10 -4.74 -16.55 3.44
CA SER A 10 -3.34 -16.72 3.78
C SER A 10 -3.01 -16.08 5.14
N ALA A 11 -2.51 -16.90 6.07
CA ALA A 11 -2.18 -16.47 7.43
C ALA A 11 -1.01 -15.46 7.50
N ALA A 12 -0.06 -15.52 6.54
CA ALA A 12 1.12 -14.66 6.57
C ALA A 12 0.80 -13.16 6.42
N PRO A 13 0.00 -12.73 5.44
CA PRO A 13 -0.47 -11.35 5.38
C PRO A 13 -1.27 -10.91 6.61
N ASP A 14 -2.06 -11.77 7.22
CA ASP A 14 -2.85 -11.42 8.40
C ASP A 14 -1.96 -11.22 9.63
N LEU A 15 -1.02 -12.14 9.88
CA LEU A 15 0.01 -11.98 10.91
C LEU A 15 0.82 -10.69 10.71
N ALA A 16 1.22 -10.41 9.46
CA ALA A 16 1.97 -9.21 9.13
C ALA A 16 1.16 -7.92 9.37
N ARG A 17 -0.14 -7.89 9.04
CA ARG A 17 -1.01 -6.73 9.31
C ARG A 17 -1.21 -6.50 10.80
N GLY A 18 -1.41 -7.57 11.57
CA GLY A 18 -1.56 -7.47 13.03
C GLY A 18 -0.30 -6.92 13.69
N ALA A 19 0.86 -7.46 13.32
CA ALA A 19 2.15 -6.95 13.79
C ALA A 19 2.39 -5.50 13.35
N ALA A 20 2.05 -5.15 12.11
CA ALA A 20 2.16 -3.78 11.61
C ALA A 20 1.33 -2.79 12.43
N LEU A 21 0.11 -3.16 12.85
CA LEU A 21 -0.73 -2.29 13.68
C LEU A 21 -0.12 -2.02 15.05
N LEU A 22 0.44 -3.04 15.70
CA LEU A 22 1.19 -2.85 16.95
C LEU A 22 2.38 -1.89 16.75
N LEU A 23 3.14 -2.08 15.67
CA LEU A 23 4.26 -1.19 15.33
C LEU A 23 3.77 0.25 15.05
N ILE A 24 2.64 0.43 14.37
CA ILE A 24 2.05 1.75 14.12
C ILE A 24 1.62 2.42 15.43
N ALA A 25 1.05 1.67 16.37
CA ALA A 25 0.70 2.20 17.68
C ALA A 25 1.93 2.75 18.41
N ILE A 26 2.99 1.95 18.44
CA ILE A 26 4.26 2.34 19.06
C ILE A 26 4.86 3.54 18.32
N ALA A 27 4.89 3.54 16.99
CA ALA A 27 5.47 4.62 16.20
C ALA A 27 4.77 5.97 16.44
N ASN A 28 3.45 5.97 16.61
CA ASN A 28 2.71 7.22 16.79
C ASN A 28 2.82 7.80 18.19
N ALA A 29 3.24 7.03 19.20
CA ALA A 29 3.28 7.51 20.58
C ALA A 29 4.10 8.80 20.76
N HIS A 30 5.22 8.95 20.06
CA HIS A 30 6.09 10.12 20.19
C HIS A 30 5.40 11.42 19.79
N THR A 31 4.48 11.39 18.84
CA THR A 31 3.77 12.57 18.34
C THR A 31 2.86 13.20 19.39
N PHE A 32 2.39 12.39 20.36
CA PHE A 32 1.51 12.82 21.43
C PHE A 32 2.27 13.38 22.64
N VAL A 33 3.60 13.30 22.66
CA VAL A 33 4.43 13.86 23.73
C VAL A 33 4.70 15.33 23.41
N THR A 34 3.92 16.24 24.02
CA THR A 34 3.91 17.67 23.65
C THR A 34 4.57 18.59 24.67
N HIS A 35 5.03 18.04 25.80
CA HIS A 35 5.65 18.81 26.89
C HIS A 35 7.13 19.15 26.65
N ARG A 36 7.71 18.66 25.55
CA ARG A 36 9.08 18.97 25.13
C ARG A 36 9.03 19.60 23.74
N GLY A 37 10.09 20.34 23.41
CA GLY A 37 10.28 20.85 22.04
C GLY A 37 10.42 19.72 21.02
N ILE A 38 10.28 20.07 19.75
CA ILE A 38 10.42 19.15 18.61
C ILE A 38 11.90 19.04 18.25
N GLY A 39 12.42 17.82 18.30
CA GLY A 39 13.72 17.44 17.78
C GLY A 39 13.59 16.67 16.47
N VAL A 40 14.73 16.14 16.03
CA VAL A 40 14.89 15.49 14.72
C VAL A 40 13.81 14.43 14.47
N ARG A 41 13.26 14.42 13.24
CA ARG A 41 12.15 13.52 12.84
C ARG A 41 10.94 13.64 13.76
N THR A 42 10.69 14.84 14.26
CA THR A 42 9.59 15.18 15.17
C THR A 42 9.60 14.44 16.52
N TYR A 43 10.70 13.80 16.91
CA TYR A 43 10.83 13.21 18.24
C TYR A 43 10.98 14.29 19.31
N PRO A 44 10.57 14.05 20.56
CA PRO A 44 10.80 14.99 21.65
C PRO A 44 12.29 15.34 21.80
N ARG A 45 12.62 16.59 22.12
CA ARG A 45 13.98 16.99 22.48
C ARG A 45 14.42 16.45 23.84
N ASP A 46 15.72 16.55 24.09
CA ASP A 46 16.35 16.29 25.39
C ASP A 46 15.99 14.91 25.96
N LEU A 47 15.94 13.91 25.08
CA LEU A 47 15.68 12.52 25.44
C LEU A 47 16.84 11.99 26.29
N SER A 48 16.52 11.38 27.42
CA SER A 48 17.49 10.77 28.33
C SER A 48 16.93 9.50 28.95
N GLY A 49 17.80 8.67 29.52
CA GLY A 49 17.42 7.43 30.20
C GLY A 49 16.57 6.51 29.31
N VAL A 50 15.42 6.08 29.83
CA VAL A 50 14.51 5.15 29.15
C VAL A 50 13.91 5.76 27.89
N ASP A 51 13.64 7.08 27.85
CA ASP A 51 13.08 7.74 26.68
C ASP A 51 14.04 7.70 25.49
N ALA A 52 15.35 7.89 25.72
CA ALA A 52 16.37 7.78 24.67
C ALA A 52 16.47 6.35 24.12
N VAL A 53 16.35 5.33 24.99
CA VAL A 53 16.34 3.92 24.58
C VAL A 53 15.10 3.62 23.73
N VAL A 54 13.91 4.05 24.17
CA VAL A 54 12.67 3.85 23.43
C VAL A 54 12.72 4.57 22.08
N ALA A 55 13.15 5.83 22.03
CA ALA A 55 13.32 6.56 20.77
C ALA A 55 14.31 5.85 19.84
N THR A 56 15.42 5.34 20.37
CA THR A 56 16.40 4.59 19.60
C THR A 56 15.80 3.34 18.96
N VAL A 57 15.04 2.57 19.74
CA VAL A 57 14.33 1.37 19.27
C VAL A 57 13.27 1.74 18.23
N GLN A 58 12.48 2.79 18.50
CA GLN A 58 11.43 3.25 17.58
C GLN A 58 12.00 3.70 16.24
N LEU A 59 12.98 4.60 16.22
CA LEU A 59 13.60 5.10 14.99
C LEU A 59 14.35 4.02 14.22
N THR A 60 14.91 3.01 14.91
CA THR A 60 15.64 1.94 14.23
C THR A 60 14.70 0.90 13.63
N LEU A 61 13.70 0.44 14.39
CA LEU A 61 12.91 -0.73 14.05
C LEU A 61 11.45 -0.44 13.68
N VAL A 62 10.88 0.69 14.08
CA VAL A 62 9.43 0.89 14.06
C VAL A 62 9.01 2.04 13.14
N ASP A 63 9.40 3.26 13.50
CA ASP A 63 9.02 4.51 12.83
C ASP A 63 9.55 4.55 11.41
N GLY A 64 8.69 4.82 10.42
CA GLY A 64 9.07 4.79 9.00
C GLY A 64 9.18 3.39 8.36
N ARG A 65 8.98 2.30 9.12
CA ARG A 65 9.04 0.90 8.62
C ARG A 65 7.65 0.27 8.53
N ALA A 66 6.78 0.59 9.48
CA ALA A 66 5.45 -0.01 9.59
C ALA A 66 4.49 0.45 8.47
N TYR A 67 4.57 1.72 8.03
CA TYR A 67 3.70 2.24 6.95
C TYR A 67 4.00 1.61 5.58
N PRO A 68 5.27 1.51 5.13
CA PRO A 68 5.60 0.76 3.92
C PRO A 68 5.18 -0.71 4.00
N LEU A 69 5.35 -1.38 5.16
CA LEU A 69 4.86 -2.74 5.37
C LEU A 69 3.36 -2.84 5.10
N PHE A 70 2.56 -1.98 5.72
CA PHE A 70 1.11 -2.02 5.53
C PHE A 70 0.71 -1.72 4.07
N ALA A 71 1.41 -0.80 3.40
CA ALA A 71 1.21 -0.51 1.98
C ALA A 71 1.54 -1.69 1.06
N VAL A 72 2.63 -2.42 1.32
CA VAL A 72 2.96 -3.68 0.63
C VAL A 72 1.81 -4.69 0.80
N LEU A 73 1.30 -4.85 2.03
CA LEU A 73 0.20 -5.79 2.31
C LEU A 73 -1.14 -5.35 1.71
N PHE A 74 -1.35 -4.05 1.53
CA PHE A 74 -2.49 -3.46 0.84
C PHE A 74 -2.46 -3.79 -0.65
N GLY A 75 -1.34 -3.51 -1.32
CA GLY A 75 -1.14 -3.86 -2.73
C GLY A 75 -1.23 -5.36 -2.99
N PHE A 76 -0.65 -6.18 -2.10
CA PHE A 76 -0.81 -7.64 -2.11
C PHE A 76 -2.29 -8.04 -2.03
N GLY A 77 -3.06 -7.37 -1.17
CA GLY A 77 -4.50 -7.59 -1.02
C GLY A 77 -5.31 -7.27 -2.29
N ILE A 78 -4.99 -6.17 -2.98
CA ILE A 78 -5.62 -5.80 -4.26
C ILE A 78 -5.29 -6.83 -5.34
N ALA A 79 -4.03 -7.25 -5.44
CA ALA A 79 -3.61 -8.27 -6.40
C ALA A 79 -4.34 -9.59 -6.17
N GLY A 80 -4.44 -10.04 -4.91
CA GLY A 80 -5.22 -11.24 -4.57
C GLY A 80 -6.73 -11.09 -4.81
N LEU A 81 -7.28 -9.88 -4.64
CA LEU A 81 -8.67 -9.58 -4.99
C LEU A 81 -8.91 -9.73 -6.50
N ALA A 82 -7.99 -9.21 -7.30
CA ALA A 82 -8.04 -9.27 -8.76
C ALA A 82 -7.87 -10.71 -9.25
N ALA A 83 -6.88 -11.44 -8.73
CA ALA A 83 -6.61 -12.83 -9.10
C ALA A 83 -7.83 -13.74 -8.87
N ARG A 84 -8.55 -13.59 -7.75
CA ARG A 84 -9.75 -14.40 -7.44
C ARG A 84 -10.95 -14.13 -8.36
N ARG A 85 -10.98 -12.98 -9.04
CA ARG A 85 -12.10 -12.57 -9.92
C ARG A 85 -11.73 -12.59 -11.40
N THR A 86 -10.49 -12.95 -11.71
CA THR A 86 -10.00 -12.97 -13.09
C THR A 86 -9.77 -14.42 -13.47
N PRO A 87 -10.29 -14.89 -14.61
CA PRO A 87 -9.99 -16.23 -15.11
C PRO A 87 -8.47 -16.45 -15.23
N PRO A 88 -7.97 -17.68 -15.01
CA PRO A 88 -6.57 -18.00 -15.22
C PRO A 88 -6.11 -17.56 -16.62
N GLY A 89 -4.97 -16.86 -16.70
CA GLY A 89 -4.40 -16.36 -17.95
C GLY A 89 -5.01 -15.03 -18.46
N ALA A 90 -6.14 -14.57 -17.91
CA ALA A 90 -6.74 -13.31 -18.29
C ALA A 90 -6.19 -12.11 -17.48
N ARG A 91 -6.39 -10.90 -18.00
CA ARG A 91 -6.18 -9.65 -17.24
C ARG A 91 -7.47 -9.23 -16.57
N ALA A 92 -7.35 -8.56 -15.42
CA ALA A 92 -8.53 -8.09 -14.69
C ALA A 92 -9.39 -7.14 -15.55
N GLY A 93 -10.69 -7.42 -15.60
CA GLY A 93 -11.67 -6.61 -16.32
C GLY A 93 -11.93 -5.27 -15.65
N ASP A 94 -12.72 -4.43 -16.33
CA ASP A 94 -13.12 -3.12 -15.81
C ASP A 94 -14.03 -3.23 -14.57
N ASP A 95 -14.75 -4.34 -14.41
CA ASP A 95 -15.56 -4.68 -13.24
C ASP A 95 -14.69 -4.80 -11.97
N VAL A 96 -13.53 -5.44 -12.07
CA VAL A 96 -12.56 -5.57 -10.97
C VAL A 96 -11.97 -4.20 -10.62
N VAL A 97 -11.61 -3.41 -11.63
CA VAL A 97 -11.09 -2.04 -11.44
C VAL A 97 -12.15 -1.16 -10.77
N ALA A 98 -13.39 -1.21 -11.22
CA ALA A 98 -14.51 -0.49 -10.63
C ALA A 98 -14.77 -0.93 -9.18
N LEU A 99 -14.64 -2.23 -8.87
CA LEU A 99 -14.75 -2.74 -7.51
C LEU A 99 -13.63 -2.19 -6.60
N VAL A 100 -12.37 -2.17 -7.08
CA VAL A 100 -11.24 -1.59 -6.33
C VAL A 100 -11.48 -0.11 -6.09
N ARG A 101 -11.92 0.65 -7.11
CA ARG A 101 -12.26 2.07 -6.98
C ARG A 101 -13.40 2.32 -6.00
N ARG A 102 -14.47 1.52 -6.04
CA ARG A 102 -15.61 1.66 -5.13
C ARG A 102 -15.20 1.42 -3.68
N ARG A 103 -14.43 0.35 -3.42
CA ARG A 103 -13.87 0.08 -2.09
C ARG A 103 -12.88 1.16 -1.66
N GLY A 104 -12.06 1.65 -2.59
CA GLY A 104 -11.15 2.77 -2.38
C GLY A 104 -11.87 4.06 -2.01
N GLY A 105 -12.98 4.40 -2.68
CA GLY A 105 -13.81 5.55 -2.36
C GLY A 105 -14.44 5.45 -0.97
N ALA A 106 -14.91 4.25 -0.58
CA ALA A 106 -15.38 4.02 0.78
C ALA A 106 -14.26 4.18 1.83
N LEU A 107 -13.07 3.66 1.56
CA LEU A 107 -11.90 3.86 2.43
C LEU A 107 -11.48 5.34 2.49
N LEU A 108 -11.55 6.07 1.37
CA LEU A 108 -11.25 7.50 1.32
C LEU A 108 -12.22 8.30 2.20
N ALA A 109 -13.52 7.98 2.14
CA ALA A 109 -14.53 8.61 3.00
C ALA A 109 -14.31 8.28 4.48
N ILE A 110 -14.08 7.01 4.82
CA ILE A 110 -13.80 6.59 6.20
C ILE A 110 -12.52 7.27 6.73
N GLY A 111 -11.46 7.31 5.92
CA GLY A 111 -10.21 7.96 6.26
C GLY A 111 -10.36 9.47 6.42
N ALA A 112 -11.15 10.15 5.58
CA ALA A 112 -11.43 11.58 5.74
C ALA A 112 -12.16 11.88 7.06
N ILE A 113 -13.17 11.07 7.41
CA ILE A 113 -13.87 11.19 8.70
C ILE A 113 -12.89 10.95 9.86
N HIS A 114 -12.08 9.89 9.77
CA HIS A 114 -11.06 9.57 10.76
C HIS A 114 -10.01 10.69 10.90
N ALA A 115 -9.57 11.29 9.79
CA ALA A 115 -8.55 12.32 9.80
C ALA A 115 -9.00 13.56 10.55
N VAL A 116 -10.22 14.01 10.27
CA VAL A 116 -10.84 15.17 10.92
C VAL A 116 -11.15 14.88 12.38
N LEU A 117 -11.77 13.74 12.68
CA LEU A 117 -12.28 13.46 14.02
C LEU A 117 -11.21 12.95 14.98
N LEU A 118 -10.21 12.21 14.49
CA LEU A 118 -9.33 11.42 15.35
C LEU A 118 -7.85 11.75 15.14
N TRP A 119 -7.35 11.84 13.90
CA TRP A 119 -5.89 11.85 13.68
C TRP A 119 -5.46 12.48 12.35
N HIS A 120 -4.74 13.60 12.40
CA HIS A 120 -4.28 14.31 11.19
C HIS A 120 -3.33 13.49 10.29
N GLY A 121 -2.63 12.49 10.86
CA GLY A 121 -1.72 11.60 10.13
C GLY A 121 -2.39 10.34 9.57
N ASP A 122 -3.65 10.44 9.13
CA ASP A 122 -4.41 9.30 8.60
C ASP A 122 -3.75 8.70 7.34
N PHE A 123 -3.68 7.36 7.31
CA PHE A 123 -3.24 6.59 6.14
C PHE A 123 -4.37 5.85 5.43
N VAL A 124 -5.56 5.74 6.04
CA VAL A 124 -6.71 5.04 5.45
C VAL A 124 -7.20 5.77 4.20
N ALA A 125 -7.31 7.09 4.27
CA ALA A 125 -7.64 7.95 3.15
C ALA A 125 -6.59 7.87 2.05
N ALA A 126 -5.30 7.85 2.41
CA ALA A 126 -4.22 7.68 1.45
C ALA A 126 -4.35 6.35 0.69
N TYR A 127 -4.64 5.23 1.37
CA TYR A 127 -4.93 3.96 0.71
C TYR A 127 -6.19 4.00 -0.17
N GLY A 128 -7.23 4.68 0.29
CA GLY A 128 -8.45 4.92 -0.49
C GLY A 128 -8.15 5.66 -1.78
N LEU A 129 -7.36 6.74 -1.70
CA LEU A 129 -6.93 7.54 -2.84
C LEU A 129 -6.05 6.73 -3.80
N ILE A 130 -5.10 5.95 -3.29
CA ILE A 130 -4.30 5.01 -4.09
C ILE A 130 -5.22 4.02 -4.82
N ALA A 131 -6.19 3.41 -4.13
CA ALA A 131 -7.13 2.50 -4.78
C ALA A 131 -7.97 3.19 -5.85
N VAL A 132 -8.43 4.43 -5.64
CA VAL A 132 -9.23 5.16 -6.65
C VAL A 132 -8.39 5.48 -7.88
N LEU A 133 -7.20 6.07 -7.69
CA LEU A 133 -6.36 6.57 -8.77
C LEU A 133 -5.57 5.45 -9.47
N ALA A 134 -5.00 4.52 -8.70
CA ALA A 134 -4.11 3.48 -9.19
C ALA A 134 -4.79 2.10 -9.34
N ALA A 135 -6.12 1.97 -9.21
CA ALA A 135 -6.83 0.69 -9.36
C ALA A 135 -6.42 -0.10 -10.60
N GLY A 136 -6.39 0.55 -11.77
CA GLY A 136 -6.02 -0.11 -13.03
C GLY A 136 -4.58 -0.63 -13.01
N LEU A 137 -3.64 0.17 -12.50
CA LEU A 137 -2.26 -0.24 -12.33
C LEU A 137 -2.13 -1.42 -11.37
N LEU A 138 -2.76 -1.34 -10.20
CA LEU A 138 -2.62 -2.37 -9.16
C LEU A 138 -3.36 -3.67 -9.49
N ALA A 139 -4.50 -3.59 -10.18
CA ALA A 139 -5.29 -4.76 -10.55
C ALA A 139 -4.75 -5.49 -11.80
N ARG A 140 -4.25 -4.74 -12.81
CA ARG A 140 -3.89 -5.30 -14.12
C ARG A 140 -2.61 -4.75 -14.75
N GLY A 141 -1.85 -3.93 -14.04
CA GLY A 141 -0.59 -3.35 -14.55
C GLY A 141 0.46 -4.43 -14.86
N THR A 142 1.28 -4.20 -15.87
CA THR A 142 2.37 -5.11 -16.22
C THR A 142 3.50 -5.04 -15.19
N THR A 143 4.37 -6.05 -15.14
CA THR A 143 5.53 -6.04 -14.24
C THR A 143 6.43 -4.80 -14.46
N PRO A 144 6.76 -4.40 -15.71
CA PRO A 144 7.50 -3.16 -15.94
C PRO A 144 6.80 -1.92 -15.38
N GLN A 145 5.48 -1.79 -15.58
CA GLN A 145 4.72 -0.65 -15.04
C GLN A 145 4.79 -0.61 -13.51
N LEU A 146 4.62 -1.76 -12.83
CA LEU A 146 4.70 -1.84 -11.38
C LEU A 146 6.10 -1.53 -10.85
N VAL A 147 7.15 -2.03 -11.50
CA VAL A 147 8.55 -1.75 -11.12
C VAL A 147 8.88 -0.28 -11.33
N THR A 148 8.50 0.29 -12.48
CA THR A 148 8.69 1.73 -12.74
C THR A 148 7.95 2.57 -11.72
N THR A 149 6.67 2.28 -11.44
CA THR A 149 5.92 3.01 -10.40
C THR A 149 6.56 2.85 -9.03
N ALA A 150 6.98 1.65 -8.65
CA ALA A 150 7.66 1.40 -7.38
C ALA A 150 8.94 2.25 -7.26
N ALA A 151 9.78 2.24 -8.29
CA ALA A 151 11.02 3.00 -8.31
C ALA A 151 10.78 4.52 -8.27
N THR A 152 9.91 5.04 -9.15
CA THR A 152 9.70 6.50 -9.28
C THR A 152 9.01 7.10 -8.07
N THR A 153 7.95 6.47 -7.55
CA THR A 153 7.23 7.00 -6.39
C THR A 153 8.01 6.84 -5.10
N THR A 154 8.80 5.77 -4.93
CA THR A 154 9.72 5.64 -3.78
C THR A 154 10.84 6.66 -3.86
N ALA A 155 11.46 6.86 -5.03
CA ALA A 155 12.49 7.89 -5.21
C ALA A 155 11.94 9.29 -4.89
N LEU A 156 10.75 9.62 -5.39
CA LEU A 156 10.10 10.89 -5.10
C LEU A 156 9.75 11.02 -3.61
N ALA A 157 9.24 9.95 -2.97
CA ALA A 157 8.96 9.95 -1.53
C ALA A 157 10.23 10.23 -0.70
N VAL A 158 11.35 9.61 -1.07
CA VAL A 158 12.65 9.80 -0.42
C VAL A 158 13.13 11.24 -0.54
N LEU A 159 12.96 11.87 -1.71
CA LEU A 159 13.28 13.29 -1.91
C LEU A 159 12.39 14.21 -1.09
N LEU A 160 11.10 13.88 -0.94
CA LEU A 160 10.17 14.69 -0.15
C LEU A 160 10.44 14.60 1.37
N HIS A 161 11.19 13.60 1.84
CA HIS A 161 11.62 13.48 3.23
C HIS A 161 12.91 14.25 3.56
N LEU A 162 13.51 14.94 2.58
CA LEU A 162 14.72 15.73 2.76
C LEU A 162 14.60 16.78 3.90
N PRO A 163 13.49 17.54 4.02
CA PRO A 163 13.35 18.55 5.08
C PRO A 163 13.00 17.97 6.45
N VAL A 164 12.45 16.74 6.53
CA VAL A 164 11.93 16.17 7.77
C VAL A 164 13.05 15.93 8.80
N ALA A 165 14.29 15.70 8.34
CA ALA A 165 15.45 15.61 9.24
C ALA A 165 15.85 16.95 9.88
N LEU A 166 15.30 18.08 9.37
CA LEU A 166 15.55 19.43 9.88
C LEU A 166 14.41 19.95 10.76
N THR A 167 13.44 19.10 11.12
CA THR A 167 12.41 19.45 12.09
C THR A 167 13.06 19.61 13.45
N ASP A 168 13.50 20.82 13.77
CA ASP A 168 14.07 21.15 15.06
C ASP A 168 13.57 22.53 15.47
N ALA A 169 12.65 22.58 16.43
CA ALA A 169 12.01 23.82 16.88
C ALA A 169 11.63 23.77 18.38
N GLY A 170 11.58 24.93 19.02
CA GLY A 170 11.06 25.06 20.40
C GLY A 170 9.54 24.91 20.51
N ALA A 171 8.84 24.69 19.40
CA ALA A 171 7.40 24.47 19.41
C ALA A 171 7.04 23.14 20.11
N PRO A 172 5.88 23.05 20.78
CA PRO A 172 5.46 21.85 21.52
C PRO A 172 4.98 20.70 20.64
N SER A 173 4.59 20.97 19.39
CA SER A 173 4.19 19.94 18.43
C SER A 173 4.37 20.43 16.99
N ALA A 174 4.71 19.50 16.09
CA ALA A 174 4.75 19.76 14.65
C ALA A 174 3.35 19.88 14.05
N SER A 175 2.32 19.46 14.80
CA SER A 175 0.92 19.47 14.38
C SER A 175 0.11 20.31 15.36
N PRO A 176 -0.24 21.57 15.01
CA PRO A 176 -1.06 22.45 15.84
C PRO A 176 -2.26 21.77 16.50
N SER A 177 -2.94 20.88 15.76
CA SER A 177 -4.14 20.18 16.25
C SER A 177 -3.97 19.35 17.52
N LEU A 178 -2.74 18.95 17.88
CA LEU A 178 -2.44 18.15 19.06
C LEU A 178 -2.36 18.98 20.34
N VAL A 179 -2.09 20.28 20.23
CA VAL A 179 -1.94 21.20 21.37
C VAL A 179 -3.12 22.15 21.52
N GLN A 180 -4.10 22.09 20.61
CA GLN A 180 -5.32 22.89 20.71
C GLN A 180 -6.17 22.49 21.92
N PRO A 181 -6.59 23.44 22.77
CA PRO A 181 -7.47 23.17 23.91
C PRO A 181 -8.95 23.07 23.52
N ASP A 182 -9.35 23.62 22.37
CA ASP A 182 -10.72 23.54 21.85
C ASP A 182 -10.83 22.41 20.82
N ALA A 183 -11.82 21.54 21.01
CA ALA A 183 -12.00 20.36 20.17
C ALA A 183 -12.42 20.71 18.73
N LEU A 184 -13.20 21.76 18.53
CA LEU A 184 -13.67 22.18 17.19
C LEU A 184 -12.54 22.83 16.40
N VAL A 185 -11.73 23.68 17.05
CA VAL A 185 -10.53 24.26 16.44
C VAL A 185 -9.53 23.15 16.11
N ALA A 186 -9.33 22.19 17.03
CA ALA A 186 -8.48 21.03 16.77
C ALA A 186 -8.96 20.23 15.55
N MET A 187 -10.27 20.05 15.38
CA MET A 187 -10.83 19.37 14.19
C MET A 187 -10.58 20.15 12.89
N ALA A 188 -10.71 21.49 12.92
CA ALA A 188 -10.41 22.35 11.77
C ALA A 188 -8.92 22.29 11.39
N ASP A 189 -8.03 22.35 12.38
CA ASP A 189 -6.59 22.22 12.17
C ASP A 189 -6.24 20.85 11.58
N ARG A 190 -6.80 19.75 12.11
CA ARG A 190 -6.59 18.39 11.56
C ARG A 190 -7.03 18.30 10.11
N PHE A 191 -8.17 18.91 9.76
CA PHE A 191 -8.65 18.92 8.39
C PHE A 191 -7.63 19.58 7.45
N GLY A 192 -7.09 20.74 7.84
CA GLY A 192 -6.06 21.45 7.08
C GLY A 192 -4.75 20.66 6.97
N GLU A 193 -4.23 20.20 8.10
CA GLU A 193 -3.02 19.36 8.19
C GLU A 193 -3.13 18.11 7.31
N TRP A 194 -4.27 17.43 7.38
CA TRP A 194 -4.54 16.23 6.59
C TRP A 194 -4.64 16.53 5.10
N LEU A 195 -5.51 17.48 4.70
CA LEU A 195 -5.83 17.71 3.30
C LEU A 195 -4.63 18.27 2.54
N PHE A 196 -3.93 19.23 3.12
CA PHE A 196 -2.87 19.97 2.45
C PHE A 196 -1.47 19.45 2.76
N GLY A 197 -1.26 18.84 3.93
CA GLY A 197 0.03 18.27 4.33
C GLY A 197 0.16 16.78 4.01
N ASN A 198 -0.76 15.97 4.54
CA ASN A 198 -0.51 14.53 4.68
C ASN A 198 -1.11 13.67 3.56
N LEU A 199 -2.31 13.97 3.06
CA LEU A 199 -3.07 13.05 2.20
C LEU A 199 -2.32 12.71 0.90
N LEU A 200 -1.95 13.73 0.12
CA LEU A 200 -1.31 13.53 -1.18
C LEU A 200 0.11 12.99 -1.01
N LEU A 201 0.86 13.53 -0.05
CA LEU A 201 2.22 13.09 0.26
C LEU A 201 2.25 11.61 0.65
N SER A 202 1.35 11.19 1.55
CA SER A 202 1.25 9.79 1.99
C SER A 202 0.77 8.88 0.86
N ALA A 203 -0.22 9.30 0.06
CA ALA A 203 -0.69 8.51 -1.06
C ALA A 203 0.43 8.27 -2.09
N LEU A 204 1.19 9.33 -2.42
CA LEU A 204 2.34 9.25 -3.30
C LEU A 204 3.43 8.33 -2.71
N ALA A 205 3.79 8.54 -1.44
CA ALA A 205 4.82 7.77 -0.77
C ALA A 205 4.49 6.26 -0.68
N LEU A 206 3.22 5.92 -0.46
CA LEU A 206 2.81 4.52 -0.27
C LEU A 206 2.46 3.82 -1.58
N THR A 207 2.29 4.54 -2.70
CA THR A 207 1.98 3.95 -4.01
C THR A 207 3.07 2.96 -4.44
N GLY A 208 4.34 3.29 -4.23
CA GLY A 208 5.45 2.43 -4.62
C GLY A 208 5.50 1.13 -3.82
N ALA A 209 5.30 1.23 -2.51
CA ALA A 209 5.16 0.06 -1.63
C ALA A 209 3.96 -0.81 -2.02
N ALA A 210 2.82 -0.21 -2.38
CA ALA A 210 1.67 -0.94 -2.88
C ALA A 210 1.98 -1.68 -4.20
N ALA A 211 2.70 -1.07 -5.12
CA ALA A 211 3.15 -1.73 -6.35
C ALA A 211 4.08 -2.92 -6.05
N VAL A 212 5.02 -2.76 -5.10
CA VAL A 212 5.84 -3.88 -4.60
C VAL A 212 4.98 -5.00 -4.00
N GLY A 213 3.91 -4.65 -3.29
CA GLY A 213 2.91 -5.60 -2.80
C GLY A 213 2.27 -6.46 -3.90
N VAL A 214 1.93 -5.85 -5.04
CA VAL A 214 1.41 -6.58 -6.20
C VAL A 214 2.46 -7.53 -6.78
N LEU A 215 3.72 -7.09 -6.88
CA LEU A 215 4.83 -7.94 -7.33
C LEU A 215 5.06 -9.11 -6.37
N LEU A 216 5.00 -8.86 -5.07
CA LEU A 216 5.13 -9.90 -4.04
C LEU A 216 3.99 -10.92 -4.11
N HIS A 217 2.77 -10.48 -4.43
CA HIS A 217 1.66 -11.39 -4.70
C HIS A 217 1.93 -12.29 -5.90
N ARG A 218 2.37 -11.71 -7.03
CA ARG A 218 2.68 -12.45 -8.26
C ARG A 218 3.80 -13.47 -8.08
N SER A 219 4.75 -13.20 -7.19
CA SER A 219 5.84 -14.14 -6.88
C SER A 219 5.39 -15.38 -6.09
N GLY A 220 4.20 -15.36 -5.49
CA GLY A 220 3.72 -16.45 -4.63
C GLY A 220 4.42 -16.56 -3.26
N LEU A 221 5.43 -15.73 -2.97
CA LEU A 221 6.28 -15.83 -1.78
C LEU A 221 5.48 -15.85 -0.45
N LEU A 222 4.47 -14.99 -0.32
CA LEU A 222 3.61 -14.95 0.88
C LEU A 222 2.34 -15.80 0.77
N ALA A 223 2.01 -16.28 -0.43
CA ALA A 223 0.86 -17.16 -0.65
C ALA A 223 1.20 -18.60 -0.24
N ASP A 224 2.40 -19.07 -0.58
CA ASP A 224 2.95 -20.34 -0.10
C ASP A 224 4.34 -20.13 0.54
N PRO A 225 4.39 -19.65 1.80
CA PRO A 225 5.65 -19.38 2.48
C PRO A 225 6.50 -20.64 2.73
N ALA A 226 5.87 -21.82 2.80
CA ALA A 226 6.55 -23.07 3.10
C ALA A 226 7.48 -23.50 1.96
N ARG A 227 7.04 -23.32 0.71
CA ARG A 227 7.88 -23.58 -0.48
C ARG A 227 8.98 -22.54 -0.69
N HIS A 228 8.85 -21.35 -0.09
CA HIS A 228 9.71 -20.20 -0.36
C HIS A 228 10.60 -19.77 0.83
N ARG A 229 10.95 -20.69 1.74
CA ARG A 229 11.74 -20.38 2.95
C ARG A 229 13.08 -19.67 2.68
N ARG A 230 13.83 -20.09 1.66
CA ARG A 230 15.14 -19.48 1.32
C ARG A 230 15.02 -18.03 0.86
N PRO A 231 14.21 -17.70 -0.18
CA PRO A 231 14.04 -16.31 -0.60
C PRO A 231 13.41 -15.45 0.50
N LEU A 232 12.44 -15.96 1.27
CA LEU A 232 11.88 -15.23 2.41
C LEU A 232 12.93 -14.92 3.47
N ARG A 233 13.83 -15.86 3.80
CA ARG A 233 14.93 -15.63 4.75
C ARG A 233 15.87 -14.54 4.26
N ARG A 234 16.26 -14.59 2.98
CA ARG A 234 17.12 -13.55 2.39
C ARG A 234 16.46 -12.18 2.45
N LEU A 235 15.18 -12.11 2.08
CA LEU A 235 14.42 -10.86 2.06
C LEU A 235 14.21 -10.29 3.47
N ALA A 236 13.89 -11.15 4.45
CA ALA A 236 13.77 -10.77 5.86
C ALA A 236 15.10 -10.23 6.42
N VAL A 237 16.19 -10.98 6.25
CA VAL A 237 17.51 -10.57 6.77
C VAL A 237 17.99 -9.29 6.08
N ALA A 238 17.98 -9.25 4.74
CA ALA A 238 18.47 -8.09 4.00
C ALA A 238 17.61 -6.85 4.25
N GLY A 239 16.28 -6.99 4.27
CA GLY A 239 15.36 -5.87 4.51
C GLY A 239 15.50 -5.31 5.93
N ILE A 240 15.51 -6.17 6.95
CA ILE A 240 15.62 -5.75 8.35
C ILE A 240 17.02 -5.18 8.63
N ALA A 241 18.08 -5.84 8.16
CA ALA A 241 19.44 -5.33 8.35
C ALA A 241 19.63 -3.96 7.68
N THR A 242 19.14 -3.79 6.45
CA THR A 242 19.13 -2.48 5.77
C THR A 242 18.37 -1.43 6.58
N GLY A 243 17.19 -1.79 7.11
CA GLY A 243 16.38 -0.93 7.98
C GLY A 243 17.08 -0.49 9.27
N VAL A 244 17.80 -1.42 9.91
CA VAL A 244 18.61 -1.15 11.10
C VAL A 244 19.76 -0.21 10.76
N LEU A 245 20.51 -0.51 9.71
CA LEU A 245 21.67 0.28 9.28
C LEU A 245 21.28 1.72 8.87
N GLY A 246 20.13 1.90 8.22
CA GLY A 246 19.64 3.24 7.86
C GLY A 246 18.85 3.95 8.97
N GLY A 247 18.33 3.22 9.96
CA GLY A 247 17.59 3.77 11.09
C GLY A 247 18.48 4.23 12.24
N LEU A 248 19.51 3.44 12.54
CA LEU A 248 20.40 3.67 13.68
C LEU A 248 21.09 5.04 13.67
N PRO A 249 21.60 5.57 12.55
CA PRO A 249 22.23 6.89 12.53
C PRO A 249 21.25 7.99 12.98
N MET A 250 20.01 7.95 12.51
CA MET A 250 18.96 8.90 12.91
C MET A 250 18.58 8.74 14.39
N ALA A 251 18.52 7.50 14.86
CA ALA A 251 18.27 7.18 16.27
C ALA A 251 19.35 7.77 17.20
N LEU A 252 20.63 7.66 16.81
CA LEU A 252 21.74 8.22 17.58
C LEU A 252 21.68 9.75 17.66
N VAL A 253 21.22 10.42 16.59
CA VAL A 253 20.98 11.86 16.60
C VAL A 253 19.85 12.23 17.56
N ALA A 254 18.71 11.56 17.45
CA ALA A 254 17.57 11.84 18.32
C ALA A 254 17.88 11.56 19.80
N ALA A 255 18.70 10.54 20.10
CA ALA A 255 19.17 10.22 21.44
C ALA A 255 20.27 11.17 21.96
N GLY A 256 20.68 12.19 21.19
CA GLY A 256 21.74 13.12 21.58
C GLY A 256 23.15 12.52 21.62
N SER A 257 23.33 11.29 21.15
CA SER A 257 24.62 10.58 21.16
C SER A 257 25.50 10.93 19.97
N TRP A 258 24.94 11.59 18.95
CA TRP A 258 25.66 12.06 17.77
C TRP A 258 25.06 13.36 17.24
N SER A 259 25.89 14.39 17.06
CA SER A 259 25.45 15.71 16.56
C SER A 259 26.15 16.04 15.23
N PRO A 260 25.69 15.50 14.10
CA PRO A 260 26.31 15.75 12.80
C PRO A 260 25.94 17.13 12.24
N PRO A 261 26.71 17.68 11.28
CA PRO A 261 26.36 18.92 10.61
C PRO A 261 25.08 18.76 9.76
N THR A 262 24.40 19.88 9.48
CA THR A 262 23.13 19.93 8.74
C THR A 262 23.18 19.20 7.40
N THR A 263 24.30 19.27 6.69
CA THR A 263 24.51 18.57 5.41
C THR A 263 24.39 17.04 5.54
N VAL A 264 24.84 16.49 6.66
CA VAL A 264 24.70 15.06 6.95
C VAL A 264 23.27 14.73 7.35
N LEU A 265 22.62 15.56 8.19
CA LEU A 265 21.19 15.39 8.55
C LEU A 265 20.28 15.33 7.32
N LEU A 266 20.51 16.22 6.35
CA LEU A 266 19.82 16.23 5.06
C LEU A 266 19.91 14.90 4.33
N VAL A 267 21.00 14.15 4.47
CA VAL A 267 21.18 12.82 3.85
C VAL A 267 20.54 11.71 4.70
N LEU A 268 20.60 11.83 6.04
CA LEU A 268 20.08 10.82 6.94
C LEU A 268 18.55 10.66 6.85
N GLY A 269 17.79 11.74 6.65
CA GLY A 269 16.32 11.69 6.50
C GLY A 269 15.88 10.80 5.32
N PRO A 270 16.31 11.10 4.08
CA PRO A 270 16.08 10.27 2.91
C PRO A 270 16.57 8.82 3.07
N LEU A 271 17.76 8.60 3.64
CA LEU A 271 18.28 7.25 3.90
C LEU A 271 17.39 6.47 4.87
N HIS A 272 16.97 7.11 5.96
CA HIS A 272 16.04 6.52 6.92
C HIS A 272 14.71 6.15 6.25
N ALA A 273 14.17 7.01 5.40
CA ALA A 273 12.94 6.73 4.64
C ALA A 273 13.12 5.56 3.66
N LEU A 274 14.17 5.60 2.83
CA LEU A 274 14.46 4.58 1.81
C LEU A 274 14.65 3.19 2.44
N THR A 275 15.47 3.12 3.49
CA THR A 275 15.72 1.87 4.23
C THR A 275 14.48 1.37 4.97
N GLY A 276 13.56 2.27 5.34
CA GLY A 276 12.24 1.95 5.86
C GLY A 276 11.38 1.13 4.90
N TYR A 277 11.40 1.42 3.59
CA TYR A 277 10.73 0.60 2.58
C TYR A 277 11.30 -0.82 2.51
N ALA A 278 12.63 -0.95 2.55
CA ALA A 278 13.29 -2.25 2.56
C ALA A 278 12.94 -3.06 3.82
N ALA A 279 12.92 -2.42 4.99
CA ALA A 279 12.50 -3.02 6.25
C ALA A 279 11.04 -3.51 6.21
N GLY A 280 10.14 -2.70 5.63
CA GLY A 280 8.73 -3.09 5.49
C GLY A 280 8.55 -4.38 4.68
N VAL A 281 9.28 -4.52 3.58
CA VAL A 281 9.30 -5.78 2.81
C VAL A 281 9.92 -6.92 3.63
N GLY A 282 10.99 -6.64 4.38
CA GLY A 282 11.63 -7.59 5.29
C GLY A 282 10.70 -8.11 6.39
N TYR A 283 9.87 -7.26 6.98
CA TYR A 283 8.87 -7.64 7.98
C TYR A 283 7.74 -8.50 7.38
N ALA A 284 7.29 -8.20 6.16
CA ALA A 284 6.34 -9.05 5.47
C ALA A 284 6.93 -10.46 5.23
N ALA A 285 8.20 -10.52 4.82
CA ALA A 285 8.92 -11.78 4.62
C ALA A 285 9.13 -12.55 5.93
N LEU A 286 9.42 -11.85 7.03
CA LEU A 286 9.56 -12.43 8.37
C LEU A 286 8.24 -13.07 8.83
N ALA A 287 7.11 -12.39 8.64
CA ALA A 287 5.79 -12.97 8.93
C ALA A 287 5.54 -14.25 8.11
N GLY A 288 5.92 -14.24 6.83
CA GLY A 288 5.93 -15.43 5.98
C GLY A 288 6.75 -16.59 6.57
N LEU A 289 7.97 -16.32 7.05
CA LEU A 289 8.82 -17.32 7.70
C LEU A 289 8.22 -17.86 9.00
N VAL A 290 7.63 -16.99 9.82
CA VAL A 290 6.96 -17.41 11.07
C VAL A 290 5.84 -18.39 10.75
N VAL A 291 4.99 -18.08 9.77
CA VAL A 291 3.94 -19.00 9.30
C VAL A 291 4.52 -20.28 8.71
N ALA A 292 5.56 -20.18 7.86
CA ALA A 292 6.23 -21.34 7.27
C ALA A 292 6.83 -22.30 8.32
N ARG A 293 7.33 -21.76 9.44
CA ARG A 293 7.92 -22.53 10.54
C ARG A 293 6.89 -23.28 11.37
N ARG A 294 5.65 -22.77 11.46
CA ARG A 294 4.57 -23.46 12.19
C ARG A 294 4.21 -24.81 11.55
N ALA A 295 4.48 -24.99 10.25
CA ALA A 295 4.28 -26.25 9.54
C ALA A 295 2.85 -26.82 9.75
N GLY A 296 1.84 -25.96 9.64
CA GLY A 296 0.44 -26.32 9.84
C GLY A 296 -0.05 -26.37 11.29
N ARG A 297 0.84 -26.15 12.29
CA ARG A 297 0.43 -26.02 13.69
C ARG A 297 -0.37 -24.73 13.91
N ALA A 298 -1.34 -24.79 14.82
CA ALA A 298 -2.11 -23.63 15.24
C ALA A 298 -1.19 -22.51 15.78
N PRO A 299 -1.54 -21.23 15.56
CA PRO A 299 -0.80 -20.14 16.16
C PRO A 299 -0.90 -20.20 17.69
N GLY A 300 0.20 -19.92 18.39
CA GLY A 300 0.16 -19.67 19.84
C GLY A 300 -0.65 -18.41 20.16
N ARG A 301 -0.95 -18.15 21.44
CA ARG A 301 -1.83 -17.05 21.89
C ARG A 301 -1.53 -15.70 21.23
N VAL A 302 -0.27 -15.28 21.25
CA VAL A 302 0.18 -14.02 20.63
C VAL A 302 0.00 -14.04 19.11
N GLY A 303 0.36 -15.15 18.45
CA GLY A 303 0.18 -15.29 17.00
C GLY A 303 -1.30 -15.24 16.59
N ALA A 304 -2.18 -15.88 17.38
CA ALA A 304 -3.61 -15.89 17.14
C ALA A 304 -4.22 -14.49 17.33
N ALA A 305 -3.79 -13.77 18.37
CA ALA A 305 -4.20 -12.38 18.60
C ALA A 305 -3.76 -11.47 17.44
N LEU A 306 -2.50 -11.56 17.00
CA LEU A 306 -2.01 -10.77 15.86
C LEU A 306 -2.76 -11.09 14.57
N GLU A 307 -2.99 -12.37 14.25
CA GLU A 307 -3.78 -12.74 13.07
C GLU A 307 -5.22 -12.25 13.15
N ALA A 308 -5.87 -12.39 14.31
CA ALA A 308 -7.22 -11.90 14.54
C ALA A 308 -7.32 -10.38 14.35
N THR A 309 -6.32 -9.63 14.84
CA THR A 309 -6.18 -8.18 14.64
C THR A 309 -5.95 -7.85 13.17
N GLY A 310 -5.08 -8.59 12.48
CA GLY A 310 -4.80 -8.39 11.06
C GLY A 310 -6.00 -8.66 10.15
N GLN A 311 -6.84 -9.63 10.48
CA GLN A 311 -8.10 -9.92 9.78
C GLN A 311 -9.13 -8.79 9.91
N ARG A 312 -9.03 -7.97 10.98
CA ARG A 312 -9.91 -6.86 11.32
C ARG A 312 -9.14 -5.54 11.38
N SER A 313 -8.14 -5.38 10.51
CA SER A 313 -7.14 -4.32 10.63
C SER A 313 -7.72 -2.91 10.67
N LEU A 314 -8.74 -2.61 9.86
CA LEU A 314 -9.39 -1.31 9.86
C LEU A 314 -10.07 -1.03 11.21
N SER A 315 -10.86 -1.97 11.73
CA SER A 315 -11.53 -1.81 13.02
C SER A 315 -10.55 -1.65 14.18
N ALA A 316 -9.47 -2.45 14.18
CA ALA A 316 -8.42 -2.35 15.18
C ALA A 316 -7.69 -1.00 15.12
N TYR A 317 -7.36 -0.52 13.92
CA TYR A 317 -6.75 0.80 13.72
C TYR A 317 -7.64 1.95 14.20
N LEU A 318 -8.94 1.90 13.89
CA LEU A 318 -9.90 2.92 14.33
C LEU A 318 -10.07 2.89 15.86
N ALA A 319 -10.18 1.70 16.46
CA ALA A 319 -10.26 1.55 17.92
C ALA A 319 -9.01 2.09 18.62
N GLN A 320 -7.83 1.79 18.07
CA GLN A 320 -6.56 2.34 18.56
C GLN A 320 -6.53 3.88 18.44
N SER A 321 -7.03 4.44 17.34
CA SER A 321 -7.08 5.89 17.15
C SER A 321 -8.01 6.57 18.17
N VAL A 322 -9.18 5.99 18.43
CA VAL A 322 -10.10 6.44 19.49
C VAL A 322 -9.43 6.39 20.86
N ALA A 323 -8.71 5.31 21.17
CA ALA A 323 -7.98 5.20 22.44
C ALA A 323 -6.93 6.31 22.59
N PHE A 324 -6.15 6.59 21.55
CA PHE A 324 -5.17 7.69 21.60
C PHE A 324 -5.82 9.08 21.76
N VAL A 325 -6.92 9.33 21.07
CA VAL A 325 -7.69 10.59 21.18
C VAL A 325 -8.30 10.75 22.57
N ALA A 326 -8.73 9.67 23.21
CA ALA A 326 -9.23 9.73 24.58
C ALA A 326 -8.13 10.03 25.61
N LEU A 327 -6.90 9.55 25.38
CA LEU A 327 -5.81 9.63 26.35
C LEU A 327 -4.98 10.91 26.25
N PHE A 328 -4.59 11.33 25.04
CA PHE A 328 -3.47 12.27 24.89
C PHE A 328 -3.82 13.74 24.62
N PRO A 329 -4.77 14.08 23.73
CA PRO A 329 -5.11 15.46 23.40
C PRO A 329 -5.46 16.31 24.61
N ALA A 330 -5.11 17.60 24.56
CA ALA A 330 -5.34 18.55 25.65
C ALA A 330 -6.84 18.71 26.03
N TRP A 331 -7.73 18.54 25.07
CA TRP A 331 -9.18 18.64 25.25
C TRP A 331 -9.85 17.34 25.77
N THR A 332 -9.08 16.26 26.02
CA THR A 332 -9.55 15.03 26.66
C THR A 332 -8.86 14.80 28.02
N LEU A 333 -8.10 13.72 28.20
CA LEU A 333 -7.34 13.46 29.43
C LEU A 333 -6.00 14.20 29.48
N GLY A 334 -5.54 14.76 28.34
CA GLY A 334 -4.37 15.65 28.30
C GLY A 334 -3.05 14.98 28.69
N LEU A 335 -2.96 13.65 28.68
CA LEU A 335 -1.78 12.94 29.19
C LEU A 335 -0.51 13.23 28.36
N GLY A 336 -0.66 13.71 27.13
CA GLY A 336 0.46 14.10 26.26
C GLY A 336 1.32 15.24 26.81
N ALA A 337 0.73 16.09 27.65
CA ALA A 337 1.37 17.24 28.28
C ALA A 337 2.29 16.87 29.47
N GLY A 338 2.40 15.59 29.84
CA GLY A 338 3.25 15.19 30.97
C GLY A 338 3.81 13.77 30.91
N LEU A 339 3.28 12.89 30.06
CA LEU A 339 3.79 11.52 29.98
C LEU A 339 5.15 11.44 29.26
N PRO A 340 6.12 10.70 29.82
CA PRO A 340 7.35 10.37 29.11
C PRO A 340 7.06 9.47 27.90
N LEU A 341 7.97 9.45 26.93
CA LEU A 341 7.81 8.72 25.68
C LEU A 341 7.58 7.23 25.90
N TRP A 342 8.29 6.62 26.84
CA TRP A 342 8.12 5.19 27.13
C TRP A 342 6.72 4.85 27.63
N ALA A 343 6.11 5.72 28.45
CA ALA A 343 4.77 5.52 28.97
C ALA A 343 3.72 5.71 27.86
N ALA A 344 3.89 6.73 27.03
CA ALA A 344 3.04 6.94 25.86
C ALA A 344 3.07 5.74 24.90
N ALA A 345 4.25 5.14 24.69
CA ALA A 345 4.41 3.95 23.85
C ALA A 345 3.68 2.73 24.42
N LEU A 346 3.70 2.53 25.75
CA LEU A 346 2.98 1.45 26.42
C LEU A 346 1.46 1.60 26.34
N CYS A 347 0.93 2.83 26.42
CA CYS A 347 -0.50 3.07 26.21
C CYS A 347 -0.96 2.58 24.82
N GLY A 348 -0.11 2.72 23.79
CA GLY A 348 -0.40 2.28 22.44
C GLY A 348 -0.41 0.75 22.24
N THR A 349 0.34 -0.01 23.05
CA THR A 349 0.37 -1.48 22.93
C THR A 349 -0.81 -2.16 23.61
N GLY A 350 -1.66 -1.38 24.31
CA GLY A 350 -2.86 -1.86 24.96
C GLY A 350 -2.56 -2.99 25.92
N GLY A 351 -1.74 -2.72 26.95
CA GLY A 351 -1.52 -3.60 28.11
C GLY A 351 -1.71 -5.08 27.81
N LEU A 352 -0.87 -5.63 26.93
CA LEU A 352 -0.84 -7.07 26.67
C LEU A 352 -0.28 -7.76 27.92
N GLY A 353 -1.16 -7.98 28.89
CA GLY A 353 -0.91 -8.65 30.14
C GLY A 353 -2.02 -8.34 31.13
N ASP A 354 -2.99 -9.25 31.26
CA ASP A 354 -3.36 -9.69 32.61
C ASP A 354 -2.03 -9.93 33.35
N ASP A 355 -1.65 -9.02 34.25
CA ASP A 355 -0.95 -9.28 35.50
C ASP A 355 -0.67 -7.95 36.21
N GLY A 356 -0.95 -7.92 37.51
CA GLY A 356 -1.16 -6.70 38.29
C GLY A 356 0.07 -5.81 38.44
N ALA A 357 -0.04 -4.59 37.94
CA ALA A 357 0.73 -3.43 38.36
C ALA A 357 -0.05 -2.15 38.01
N GLY A 358 -1.27 -2.07 38.57
CA GLY A 358 -2.18 -0.93 38.44
C GLY A 358 -2.93 -0.75 39.76
N GLY A 359 -2.19 -0.72 40.86
CA GLY A 359 -2.66 -0.26 42.15
C GLY A 359 -2.10 1.14 42.38
N ASP A 360 -2.95 2.04 42.86
CA ASP A 360 -2.62 3.37 43.36
C ASP A 360 -2.54 4.52 42.36
N VAL A 361 -3.52 4.62 41.47
CA VAL A 361 -4.11 5.93 41.16
C VAL A 361 -5.63 5.74 41.02
N VAL A 362 -6.41 6.63 41.61
CA VAL A 362 -7.89 6.60 41.77
C VAL A 362 -8.37 5.94 43.07
N GLY A 363 -8.06 6.60 44.18
CA GLY A 363 -8.85 6.54 45.39
C GLY A 363 -10.08 7.47 45.28
N THR A 364 -11.17 7.00 45.88
CA THR A 364 -12.44 7.71 46.19
C THR A 364 -13.44 7.92 45.04
N HIS A 365 -14.31 6.93 44.81
CA HIS A 365 -15.74 7.08 45.11
C HIS A 365 -16.42 5.71 45.28
N ARG A 366 -17.26 5.63 46.31
CA ARG A 366 -17.85 4.44 46.93
C ARG A 366 -19.19 4.05 46.26
N ARG A 367 -19.41 2.72 46.17
CA ARG A 367 -20.70 1.97 46.10
C ARG A 367 -21.54 2.17 44.81
N ALA A 368 -22.19 1.17 44.20
CA ALA A 368 -22.76 -0.08 44.70
C ALA A 368 -22.85 -1.18 43.61
N ARG A 369 -22.79 -2.46 44.04
CA ARG A 369 -23.33 -3.64 43.33
C ARG A 369 -24.79 -3.86 43.78
N PRO A 370 -25.70 -4.42 42.95
CA PRO A 370 -25.83 -5.88 42.72
C PRO A 370 -26.23 -6.21 41.25
N GLY A 371 -26.23 -7.44 40.71
CA GLY A 371 -26.11 -8.78 41.26
C GLY A 371 -25.95 -9.81 40.13
N ARG A 372 -25.56 -11.03 40.52
CA ARG A 372 -25.40 -12.23 39.68
C ARG A 372 -26.74 -12.85 39.31
N VAL A 373 -26.85 -13.38 38.08
CA VAL A 373 -27.58 -14.62 37.73
C VAL A 373 -26.83 -15.22 36.51
N ALA A 374 -25.93 -16.20 36.68
CA ALA A 374 -26.15 -17.65 36.67
C ALA A 374 -26.63 -18.22 35.31
N ALA A 375 -25.83 -19.13 34.77
CA ALA A 375 -25.95 -19.81 33.47
C ALA A 375 -26.63 -21.19 33.59
N ALA A 376 -27.12 -21.75 32.46
CA ALA A 376 -27.29 -23.19 32.19
C ALA A 376 -27.73 -23.44 30.71
N PRO A 377 -27.51 -24.64 30.12
CA PRO A 377 -26.88 -24.77 28.79
C PRO A 377 -27.72 -25.64 27.77
N PRO A 378 -27.17 -26.41 26.80
CA PRO A 378 -27.71 -26.48 25.43
C PRO A 378 -28.43 -27.79 25.05
N ASP A 379 -29.31 -27.73 24.05
CA ASP A 379 -29.97 -28.91 23.49
C ASP A 379 -29.46 -29.33 22.11
N VAL A 380 -29.58 -30.64 21.92
CA VAL A 380 -28.88 -31.56 21.03
C VAL A 380 -29.64 -31.76 19.69
N LEU A 381 -28.87 -32.12 18.64
CA LEU A 381 -29.27 -32.55 17.29
C LEU A 381 -30.34 -33.68 17.27
N PRO A 382 -30.92 -33.98 16.09
CA PRO A 382 -30.43 -35.20 15.41
C PRO A 382 -30.33 -35.13 13.88
N ALA A 383 -29.77 -36.22 13.35
CA ALA A 383 -29.15 -36.44 12.06
C ALA A 383 -30.05 -36.97 10.92
N ARG A 384 -29.54 -36.75 9.68
CA ARG A 384 -29.50 -37.62 8.47
C ARG A 384 -30.79 -38.18 7.84
N ARG A 385 -30.83 -38.12 6.50
CA ARG A 385 -30.79 -39.32 5.61
C ARG A 385 -30.37 -39.00 4.15
N PRO A 386 -29.81 -39.98 3.39
CA PRO A 386 -29.21 -39.81 2.05
C PRO A 386 -30.00 -40.51 0.91
N GLY A 387 -29.62 -40.29 -0.36
CA GLY A 387 -29.78 -41.31 -1.42
C GLY A 387 -29.96 -40.85 -2.87
N ALA A 388 -29.34 -41.65 -3.76
CA ALA A 388 -29.53 -41.82 -5.23
C ALA A 388 -28.92 -40.77 -6.18
N GLY A 389 -28.27 -41.11 -7.29
CA GLY A 389 -28.06 -42.37 -8.01
C GLY A 389 -27.67 -42.06 -9.46
N VAL A 390 -26.72 -42.81 -10.02
CA VAL A 390 -26.03 -42.64 -11.31
C VAL A 390 -26.69 -43.49 -12.42
N ALA A 391 -26.69 -43.06 -13.69
CA ALA A 391 -26.30 -43.89 -14.87
C ALA A 391 -26.40 -43.14 -16.24
N PRO A 392 -25.61 -43.56 -17.27
CA PRO A 392 -25.37 -42.83 -18.53
C PRO A 392 -26.01 -43.51 -19.78
N VAL A 393 -25.95 -42.86 -20.95
CA VAL A 393 -26.37 -43.41 -22.26
C VAL A 393 -25.24 -43.32 -23.29
N THR A 394 -25.04 -44.44 -23.99
CA THR A 394 -24.07 -44.72 -25.07
C THR A 394 -24.80 -45.03 -26.39
N GLY A 395 -24.16 -44.76 -27.54
CA GLY A 395 -24.50 -45.31 -28.88
C GLY A 395 -23.99 -44.36 -29.99
N ARG A 396 -22.87 -44.63 -30.68
CA ARG A 396 -22.54 -45.61 -31.75
C ARG A 396 -23.04 -45.17 -33.15
N GLU A 397 -22.08 -44.91 -34.03
CA GLU A 397 -22.16 -44.46 -35.42
C GLU A 397 -22.40 -45.60 -36.43
N ASP A 398 -22.81 -45.25 -37.67
CA ASP A 398 -22.64 -46.05 -38.89
C ASP A 398 -22.44 -45.11 -40.13
N PRO A 399 -21.69 -45.51 -41.19
CA PRO A 399 -21.03 -44.60 -42.14
C PRO A 399 -21.65 -44.56 -43.55
N ALA A 400 -21.55 -43.42 -44.26
CA ALA A 400 -21.54 -43.35 -45.73
C ALA A 400 -21.22 -41.94 -46.25
N HIS A 401 -20.09 -41.79 -46.95
CA HIS A 401 -19.92 -41.12 -48.25
C HIS A 401 -18.48 -40.62 -48.44
N ARG A 402 -17.89 -41.03 -49.56
CA ARG A 402 -16.58 -40.65 -50.09
C ARG A 402 -16.67 -39.30 -50.79
N ASP A 403 -15.66 -38.46 -50.61
CA ASP A 403 -15.12 -37.53 -51.61
C ASP A 403 -13.61 -37.45 -51.36
N GLU A 404 -12.79 -37.77 -52.37
CA GLU A 404 -11.34 -37.55 -52.36
C GLU A 404 -11.03 -36.12 -52.83
N PRO A 405 -10.29 -35.32 -52.04
CA PRO A 405 -9.51 -34.23 -52.59
C PRO A 405 -8.02 -34.37 -52.21
N ASP A 406 -7.17 -34.21 -53.23
CA ASP A 406 -5.73 -33.89 -53.22
C ASP A 406 -4.85 -34.58 -52.15
N GLY A 407 -3.84 -35.33 -52.56
CA GLY A 407 -3.02 -36.23 -51.73
C GLY A 407 -2.14 -35.59 -50.63
N ARG A 408 -2.54 -34.45 -50.06
CA ARG A 408 -1.91 -33.79 -48.93
C ARG A 408 -2.87 -33.80 -47.73
N PRO A 409 -2.46 -34.32 -46.56
CA PRO A 409 -3.31 -34.28 -45.39
C PRO A 409 -3.68 -32.85 -44.99
N PRO A 410 -4.94 -32.57 -44.59
CA PRO A 410 -5.47 -31.21 -44.38
C PRO A 410 -4.82 -30.43 -43.22
N TRP A 411 -3.91 -31.06 -42.47
CA TRP A 411 -3.19 -30.47 -41.35
C TRP A 411 -1.81 -29.89 -41.74
N GLN A 412 -1.34 -30.11 -42.97
CA GLN A 412 -0.16 -29.41 -43.50
C GLN A 412 -0.46 -27.91 -43.63
N GLY A 413 -0.06 -27.12 -42.63
CA GLY A 413 -0.34 -25.68 -42.52
C GLY A 413 -0.95 -25.22 -41.19
N ALA A 414 -1.17 -26.14 -40.24
CA ALA A 414 -1.70 -25.79 -38.91
C ALA A 414 -0.70 -24.95 -38.08
N PRO A 415 -1.18 -24.01 -37.23
CA PRO A 415 -0.32 -23.19 -36.37
C PRO A 415 0.55 -24.07 -35.44
N GLY A 416 1.87 -23.98 -35.56
CA GLY A 416 2.84 -24.78 -34.80
C GLY A 416 3.44 -25.98 -35.55
N TYR A 417 3.00 -26.25 -36.78
CA TYR A 417 3.62 -27.26 -37.64
C TYR A 417 4.88 -26.69 -38.31
N SER A 418 6.06 -27.05 -37.81
CA SER A 418 7.33 -26.84 -38.51
C SER A 418 7.52 -28.00 -39.48
N GLY A 419 7.33 -27.78 -40.78
CA GLY A 419 7.47 -28.78 -41.84
C GLY A 419 8.91 -29.24 -42.08
N VAL A 420 9.63 -29.59 -41.02
CA VAL A 420 10.93 -30.24 -41.09
C VAL A 420 10.69 -31.74 -41.03
N ASP A 421 11.18 -32.45 -42.04
CA ASP A 421 11.11 -33.90 -42.18
C ASP A 421 11.51 -34.60 -40.87
N ASP A 422 10.53 -35.11 -40.13
CA ASP A 422 10.76 -35.93 -38.94
C ASP A 422 11.01 -37.38 -39.44
N PRO A 423 12.24 -37.94 -39.32
CA PRO A 423 12.59 -39.15 -40.07
C PRO A 423 11.98 -40.45 -39.53
N ASP A 424 11.19 -40.44 -38.47
CA ASP A 424 10.67 -41.68 -37.88
C ASP A 424 9.32 -41.49 -37.15
N PRO A 425 8.18 -41.65 -37.85
CA PRO A 425 6.91 -41.76 -37.18
C PRO A 425 6.79 -43.19 -36.64
N GLY A 426 6.82 -43.35 -35.32
CA GLY A 426 6.45 -44.60 -34.66
C GLY A 426 5.08 -45.14 -35.14
N PRO A 427 4.72 -46.38 -34.78
CA PRO A 427 3.63 -47.11 -35.43
C PRO A 427 2.29 -46.39 -35.20
N GLY A 428 1.83 -45.65 -36.20
CA GLY A 428 0.63 -44.82 -36.11
C GLY A 428 0.61 -43.59 -37.01
N GLY A 429 1.75 -43.06 -37.47
CA GLY A 429 1.81 -42.07 -38.56
C GLY A 429 1.13 -40.71 -38.32
N VAL A 430 0.77 -40.36 -37.08
CA VAL A 430 0.06 -39.11 -36.74
C VAL A 430 0.86 -38.31 -35.71
N PRO A 431 1.24 -37.04 -35.99
CA PRO A 431 1.92 -36.19 -35.01
C PRO A 431 1.04 -35.91 -33.78
N PRO A 432 1.62 -35.65 -32.59
CA PRO A 432 0.90 -35.57 -31.30
C PRO A 432 -0.09 -34.39 -31.18
N HIS A 433 -0.27 -33.58 -32.22
CA HIS A 433 -1.13 -32.39 -32.28
C HIS A 433 -2.16 -32.43 -33.42
N ALA A 434 -2.32 -33.55 -34.12
CA ALA A 434 -3.40 -33.69 -35.10
C ALA A 434 -4.76 -33.84 -34.39
N PRO A 435 -5.83 -33.17 -34.86
CA PRO A 435 -7.19 -33.41 -34.37
C PRO A 435 -7.62 -34.86 -34.63
N LEU A 436 -8.41 -35.43 -33.72
CA LEU A 436 -9.00 -36.76 -33.90
C LEU A 436 -9.89 -36.80 -35.16
N PRO A 437 -9.96 -37.94 -35.87
CA PRO A 437 -10.86 -38.10 -37.02
C PRO A 437 -12.31 -37.75 -36.63
N GLY A 438 -12.96 -36.86 -37.39
CA GLY A 438 -14.36 -36.43 -37.16
C GLY A 438 -14.54 -35.06 -36.50
N ALA A 439 -13.46 -34.33 -36.16
CA ALA A 439 -13.58 -32.96 -35.68
C ALA A 439 -14.07 -31.99 -36.78
N PRO A 440 -15.00 -31.06 -36.50
CA PRO A 440 -15.42 -30.05 -37.48
C PRO A 440 -14.23 -29.16 -37.89
N PRO A 441 -14.21 -28.66 -39.15
CA PRO A 441 -13.14 -27.78 -39.62
C PRO A 441 -13.07 -26.53 -38.74
N TYR A 442 -11.85 -26.06 -38.45
CA TYR A 442 -11.67 -24.82 -37.70
C TYR A 442 -12.39 -23.67 -38.43
N PRO A 443 -13.12 -22.81 -37.70
CA PRO A 443 -13.71 -21.63 -38.31
C PRO A 443 -12.61 -20.77 -38.97
N PRO A 444 -12.90 -20.13 -40.11
CA PRO A 444 -11.94 -19.27 -40.79
C PRO A 444 -11.46 -18.21 -39.81
N ALA A 445 -10.15 -18.10 -39.69
CA ALA A 445 -9.51 -17.35 -38.64
C ALA A 445 -9.73 -15.84 -38.87
N THR A 446 -10.60 -15.21 -38.09
CA THR A 446 -10.66 -13.74 -38.01
C THR A 446 -9.60 -13.26 -37.02
N TRP A 447 -8.32 -13.41 -37.37
CA TRP A 447 -7.26 -12.73 -36.63
C TRP A 447 -7.09 -11.33 -37.21
N PRO A 448 -6.82 -10.31 -36.37
CA PRO A 448 -6.26 -9.06 -36.86
C PRO A 448 -5.00 -9.39 -37.64
N ASP A 449 -4.86 -8.79 -38.81
CA ASP A 449 -3.69 -8.93 -39.67
C ASP A 449 -2.43 -8.46 -38.91
N ASP A 450 -1.68 -9.39 -38.32
CA ASP A 450 -0.40 -9.13 -37.64
C ASP A 450 0.76 -8.99 -38.63
N SER A 451 0.49 -8.93 -39.94
CA SER A 451 1.51 -8.77 -40.99
C SER A 451 1.84 -7.31 -41.34
N ALA A 452 1.26 -6.33 -40.64
CA ALA A 452 1.70 -4.94 -40.77
C ALA A 452 2.98 -4.72 -39.94
N PRO A 453 4.14 -4.38 -40.54
CA PRO A 453 5.28 -3.91 -39.78
C PRO A 453 4.84 -2.70 -38.96
N SER A 454 5.26 -2.63 -37.70
CA SER A 454 4.94 -1.53 -36.79
C SER A 454 5.69 -0.24 -37.13
N ASP A 455 5.75 0.12 -38.41
CA ASP A 455 6.26 1.38 -38.94
C ASP A 455 5.17 2.46 -38.86
N ARG A 456 4.34 2.44 -37.80
CA ARG A 456 3.52 3.60 -37.48
C ARG A 456 4.47 4.64 -36.92
N GLU A 457 4.85 5.59 -37.77
CA GLU A 457 5.56 6.79 -37.33
C GLU A 457 4.92 7.31 -36.04
N PRO A 458 5.72 7.60 -35.00
CA PRO A 458 5.19 8.09 -33.74
C PRO A 458 4.34 9.34 -34.03
N PRO A 459 3.15 9.48 -33.42
CA PRO A 459 2.24 10.56 -33.74
C PRO A 459 2.97 11.91 -33.65
N PRO A 460 2.80 12.79 -34.67
CA PRO A 460 3.54 14.04 -34.74
C PRO A 460 3.27 14.87 -33.47
N VAL A 461 4.28 15.61 -33.01
CA VAL A 461 4.22 16.42 -31.78
C VAL A 461 2.98 17.33 -31.78
N ALA A 462 2.61 17.88 -32.94
CA ALA A 462 1.43 18.71 -33.12
C ALA A 462 0.12 18.05 -32.67
N ARG A 463 -0.02 16.71 -32.78
CA ARG A 463 -1.20 15.97 -32.32
C ARG A 463 -1.19 15.66 -30.82
N LEU A 464 -0.01 15.60 -30.20
CA LEU A 464 0.15 15.25 -28.79
C LEU A 464 0.21 16.47 -27.86
N LEU A 465 0.79 17.57 -28.35
CA LEU A 465 1.03 18.78 -27.58
C LEU A 465 -0.24 19.36 -26.93
N PRO A 466 -1.40 19.47 -27.61
CA PRO A 466 -2.61 20.00 -26.98
C PRO A 466 -3.05 19.20 -25.74
N ARG A 467 -2.89 17.87 -25.78
CA ARG A 467 -3.23 16.98 -24.66
C ARG A 467 -2.26 17.16 -23.49
N CYS A 468 -0.98 17.37 -23.77
CA CYS A 468 0.06 17.61 -22.76
C CYS A 468 -0.11 18.97 -22.09
N VAL A 469 -0.40 20.01 -22.88
CA VAL A 469 -0.69 21.38 -22.41
C VAL A 469 -1.93 21.40 -21.54
N ALA A 470 -3.01 20.73 -21.96
CA ALA A 470 -4.22 20.61 -21.15
C ALA A 470 -3.98 19.83 -19.85
N ALA A 471 -3.19 18.77 -19.89
CA ALA A 471 -2.87 17.95 -18.72
C ALA A 471 -2.05 18.73 -17.67
N SER A 472 -1.09 19.57 -18.09
CA SER A 472 -0.32 20.41 -17.17
C SER A 472 -1.08 21.65 -16.70
N ALA A 473 -2.03 22.18 -17.49
CA ALA A 473 -2.83 23.35 -17.13
C ALA A 473 -3.70 23.11 -15.88
N GLY A 474 -4.13 21.88 -15.64
CA GLY A 474 -4.87 21.51 -14.42
C GLY A 474 -4.11 21.84 -13.14
N TRP A 475 -2.78 21.73 -13.15
CA TRP A 475 -1.94 22.03 -11.98
C TRP A 475 -1.71 23.54 -11.79
N VAL A 476 -1.75 24.32 -12.86
CA VAL A 476 -1.83 25.79 -12.76
C VAL A 476 -3.11 26.19 -12.05
N ALA A 477 -4.26 25.63 -12.44
CA ALA A 477 -5.53 25.91 -11.77
C ALA A 477 -5.52 25.51 -10.28
N VAL A 478 -4.92 24.36 -9.95
CA VAL A 478 -4.74 23.93 -8.55
C VAL A 478 -3.83 24.89 -7.79
N ALA A 479 -2.70 25.32 -8.36
CA ALA A 479 -1.82 26.28 -7.73
C ALA A 479 -2.51 27.64 -7.48
N LEU A 480 -3.32 28.11 -8.44
CA LEU A 480 -4.14 29.32 -8.30
C LEU A 480 -5.20 29.17 -7.22
N LEU A 481 -5.87 28.02 -7.13
CA LEU A 481 -6.84 27.72 -6.09
C LEU A 481 -6.19 27.67 -4.71
N LEU A 482 -5.01 27.03 -4.60
CA LEU A 482 -4.24 27.00 -3.36
C LEU A 482 -3.87 28.41 -2.91
N ALA A 483 -3.37 29.25 -3.82
CA ALA A 483 -3.04 30.64 -3.51
C ALA A 483 -4.26 31.46 -3.06
N LEU A 484 -5.43 31.21 -3.67
CA LEU A 484 -6.69 31.85 -3.29
C LEU A 484 -7.13 31.42 -1.88
N VAL A 485 -7.00 30.14 -1.56
CA VAL A 485 -7.45 29.57 -0.27
C VAL A 485 -6.49 29.92 0.87
N THR A 486 -5.18 30.00 0.62
CA THR A 486 -4.17 30.28 1.66
C THR A 486 -3.91 31.77 1.88
N GLY A 487 -4.51 32.65 1.08
CA GLY A 487 -4.34 34.10 1.22
C GLY A 487 -2.95 34.63 0.86
N VAL A 488 -2.13 33.83 0.17
CA VAL A 488 -0.79 34.25 -0.27
C VAL A 488 -0.92 35.16 -1.50
N VAL A 489 -1.14 36.46 -1.27
CA VAL A 489 -1.31 37.46 -2.33
C VAL A 489 0.02 38.17 -2.64
N SER A 490 0.65 37.84 -3.77
CA SER A 490 1.61 38.74 -4.46
C SER A 490 1.55 38.47 -5.97
N TRP A 491 0.53 39.05 -6.62
CA TRP A 491 0.02 38.55 -7.90
C TRP A 491 0.57 39.16 -9.22
N PRO A 492 1.28 40.30 -9.30
CA PRO A 492 1.69 40.78 -10.63
C PRO A 492 2.99 40.17 -11.18
N LEU A 493 3.87 39.58 -10.34
CA LEU A 493 5.20 39.12 -10.76
C LEU A 493 5.35 37.58 -10.85
N ARG A 494 4.36 36.80 -10.38
CA ARG A 494 4.38 35.32 -10.30
C ARG A 494 3.94 34.58 -11.57
N GLY A 495 3.59 35.28 -12.66
CA GLY A 495 3.18 34.66 -13.93
C GLY A 495 4.26 33.70 -14.49
N ILE A 496 5.53 34.08 -14.40
CA ILE A 496 6.67 33.24 -14.84
C ILE A 496 6.75 31.94 -14.02
N ALA A 497 6.53 32.02 -12.71
CA ALA A 497 6.54 30.85 -11.82
C ALA A 497 5.39 29.87 -12.08
N LEU A 498 4.36 30.24 -12.85
CA LEU A 498 3.31 29.31 -13.29
C LEU A 498 3.48 28.90 -14.75
N VAL A 499 3.79 29.86 -15.63
CA VAL A 499 3.91 29.66 -17.08
C VAL A 499 5.14 28.80 -17.42
N VAL A 500 6.29 29.02 -16.77
CA VAL A 500 7.51 28.26 -17.06
C VAL A 500 7.36 26.79 -16.61
N PRO A 501 6.94 26.48 -15.37
CA PRO A 501 6.67 25.09 -14.98
C PRO A 501 5.59 24.43 -15.83
N TRP A 502 4.53 25.16 -16.18
CA TRP A 502 3.47 24.65 -17.05
C TRP A 502 3.97 24.24 -18.44
N GLY A 503 4.73 25.12 -19.09
CA GLY A 503 5.29 24.88 -20.43
C GLY A 503 6.32 23.76 -20.45
N LEU A 504 7.28 23.79 -19.52
CA LEU A 504 8.31 22.74 -19.41
C LEU A 504 7.70 21.38 -19.07
N THR A 505 6.67 21.35 -18.22
CA THR A 505 5.93 20.12 -17.92
C THR A 505 5.19 19.60 -19.15
N ALA A 506 4.56 20.47 -19.94
CA ALA A 506 3.89 20.07 -21.18
C ALA A 506 4.87 19.42 -22.17
N VAL A 507 6.11 19.94 -22.27
CA VAL A 507 7.18 19.34 -23.08
C VAL A 507 7.61 17.99 -22.52
N ALA A 508 7.83 17.87 -21.21
CA ALA A 508 8.22 16.62 -20.56
C ALA A 508 7.18 15.51 -20.76
N LEU A 509 5.90 15.86 -20.87
CA LEU A 509 4.80 14.93 -21.10
C LEU A 509 4.72 14.36 -22.53
N LEU A 510 5.46 14.92 -23.50
CA LEU A 510 5.49 14.39 -24.87
C LEU A 510 6.03 12.96 -24.92
N VAL A 511 6.98 12.60 -24.06
CA VAL A 511 7.55 11.26 -23.98
C VAL A 511 6.51 10.22 -23.52
N PRO A 512 5.82 10.38 -22.37
CA PRO A 512 4.77 9.45 -21.98
C PRO A 512 3.56 9.49 -22.93
N ALA A 513 3.23 10.64 -23.53
CA ALA A 513 2.17 10.73 -24.54
C ALA A 513 2.49 9.88 -25.79
N ARG A 514 3.74 9.90 -26.27
CA ARG A 514 4.22 9.02 -27.35
C ARG A 514 4.17 7.53 -26.99
N ARG A 515 4.29 7.21 -25.70
CA ARG A 515 4.18 5.84 -25.17
C ARG A 515 2.73 5.41 -24.87
N GLY A 516 1.74 6.19 -25.30
CA GLY A 516 0.32 5.84 -25.17
C GLY A 516 -0.30 6.17 -23.82
N ALA A 517 0.29 7.07 -23.02
CA ALA A 517 -0.34 7.52 -21.79
C ALA A 517 -1.67 8.25 -22.08
N GLY A 518 -2.76 7.75 -21.47
CA GLY A 518 -4.07 8.38 -21.56
C GLY A 518 -4.17 9.70 -20.79
N PRO A 519 -5.25 10.49 -20.98
CA PRO A 519 -5.39 11.83 -20.39
C PRO A 519 -5.19 11.89 -18.87
N GLY A 520 -5.79 10.96 -18.11
CA GLY A 520 -5.60 10.89 -16.66
C GLY A 520 -4.19 10.50 -16.23
N GLY A 521 -3.50 9.69 -17.04
CA GLY A 521 -2.09 9.34 -16.81
C GLY A 521 -1.17 10.55 -17.04
N LEU A 522 -1.46 11.36 -18.05
CA LEU A 522 -0.71 12.60 -18.32
C LEU A 522 -0.90 13.62 -17.20
N VAL A 523 -2.12 13.80 -16.68
CA VAL A 523 -2.39 14.69 -15.54
C VAL A 523 -1.63 14.24 -14.30
N ALA A 524 -1.64 12.94 -13.99
CA ALA A 524 -0.90 12.39 -12.86
C ALA A 524 0.63 12.54 -13.02
N LEU A 525 1.15 12.28 -14.22
CA LEU A 525 2.58 12.44 -14.53
C LEU A 525 3.03 13.90 -14.55
N ALA A 526 2.11 14.85 -14.78
CA ALA A 526 2.40 16.28 -14.77
C ALA A 526 2.71 16.81 -13.36
N PHE A 527 2.21 16.15 -12.31
CA PHE A 527 2.32 16.62 -10.92
C PHE A 527 3.77 16.89 -10.51
N GLY A 528 4.62 15.87 -10.60
CA GLY A 528 6.01 15.93 -10.15
C GLY A 528 6.83 17.04 -10.85
N PRO A 529 6.96 17.01 -12.19
CA PRO A 529 7.70 18.04 -12.92
C PRO A 529 7.13 19.45 -12.71
N PHE A 530 5.81 19.62 -12.67
CA PHE A 530 5.21 20.93 -12.45
C PHE A 530 5.58 21.51 -11.09
N TRP A 531 5.34 20.76 -10.00
CA TRP A 531 5.58 21.26 -8.65
C TRP A 531 7.06 21.39 -8.31
N LEU A 532 7.91 20.53 -8.85
CA LEU A 532 9.36 20.67 -8.72
C LEU A 532 9.85 21.96 -9.37
N LEU A 533 9.47 22.20 -10.63
CA LEU A 533 9.85 23.41 -11.37
C LEU A 533 9.25 24.67 -10.73
N HIS A 534 8.01 24.58 -10.23
CA HIS A 534 7.37 25.66 -9.51
C HIS A 534 8.12 26.01 -8.21
N ALA A 535 8.41 25.00 -7.38
CA ALA A 535 9.16 25.19 -6.13
C ALA A 535 10.58 25.72 -6.39
N LEU A 536 11.26 25.22 -7.43
CA LEU A 536 12.58 25.71 -7.84
C LEU A 536 12.53 27.17 -8.28
N LEU A 537 11.55 27.56 -9.11
CA LEU A 537 11.41 28.96 -9.53
C LEU A 537 11.05 29.87 -8.36
N VAL A 538 10.15 29.44 -7.46
CA VAL A 538 9.80 30.19 -6.25
C VAL A 538 11.04 30.39 -5.38
N GLY A 539 11.82 29.33 -5.14
CA GLY A 539 13.06 29.40 -4.36
C GLY A 539 14.15 30.26 -5.00
N LEU A 540 14.33 30.17 -6.33
CA LEU A 540 15.31 30.99 -7.06
C LEU A 540 14.96 32.47 -7.10
N LEU A 541 13.67 32.80 -7.09
CA LEU A 541 13.18 34.17 -7.10
C LEU A 541 13.08 34.77 -5.68
N GLY A 542 13.37 33.97 -4.64
CA GLY A 542 13.43 34.41 -3.24
C GLY A 542 12.05 34.70 -2.63
N TRP A 543 11.04 33.89 -2.96
CA TRP A 543 9.62 34.15 -2.69
C TRP A 543 8.93 33.21 -1.71
#